data_AF-A0A1M6S453-F1
#
_entry.id   AF-A0A1M6S453-F1
#
_cell.length_a   1.000
_cell.length_b   1.000
_cell.length_c   1.000
_cell.angle_alpha   90.00
_cell.angle_beta   90.00
_cell.angle_gamma   90.00
#
_symmetry.space_group_name_H-M   'P 1'
#
loop_
_entity.id
_entity.type
_entity.pdbx_description
1 polymer ?
#
loop_
_entity_poly.entity_id
_entity_poly.type
_entity_poly.pdbx_seq_one_letter_code
_entity_poly.pdbx_strand_id
1 'polypeptide(L)'
;MLIGYNPDGRAYVARYEIGDLVRLRMDETGDGAMGRIGDWGCVIGIERGVAGLLDIQLAGYSEGKNSALQRLLGIPRKIVVPCDAFGIPIPLTEHAGLRAIEANFSRQVNKGR
;
A
#
# COMPACT_ATOMS: atom_id res chain seq x y z
N MET A 1 -3.34 -5.03 5.51
CA MET A 1 -3.35 -3.55 5.48
C MET A 1 -4.58 -2.99 6.21
N LEU A 2 -4.39 -1.93 7.02
CA LEU A 2 -5.46 -1.14 7.62
C LEU A 2 -5.54 0.26 6.99
N ILE A 3 -6.74 0.68 6.60
CA ILE A 3 -7.02 2.03 6.07
C ILE A 3 -7.61 2.91 7.19
N GLY A 4 -7.06 4.11 7.33
CA GLY A 4 -7.61 5.17 8.17
C GLY A 4 -8.17 6.30 7.31
N TYR A 5 -8.90 7.22 7.94
CA TYR A 5 -9.48 8.38 7.28
C TYR A 5 -9.17 9.64 8.05
N ASN A 6 -8.68 10.66 7.36
CA ASN A 6 -8.48 11.98 7.93
C ASN A 6 -9.84 12.65 8.21
N PRO A 7 -9.88 13.70 9.05
CA PRO A 7 -11.12 14.46 9.30
C PRO A 7 -11.75 15.06 8.04
N ASP A 8 -10.96 15.28 6.98
CA ASP A 8 -11.42 15.74 5.66
C ASP A 8 -12.00 14.62 4.77
N GLY A 9 -12.04 13.38 5.26
CA GLY A 9 -12.56 12.21 4.55
C GLY A 9 -11.54 11.51 3.64
N ARG A 10 -10.31 12.03 3.51
CA ARG A 10 -9.27 11.39 2.70
C ARG A 10 -8.77 10.11 3.35
N ALA A 11 -8.77 9.03 2.58
CA ALA A 11 -8.24 7.75 3.01
C ALA A 11 -6.71 7.77 3.03
N TYR A 12 -6.12 7.12 4.03
CA TYR A 12 -4.69 6.89 4.12
C TYR A 12 -4.41 5.47 4.61
N VAL A 13 -3.27 4.88 4.24
CA VAL A 13 -2.86 3.61 4.85
C VAL A 13 -2.48 3.91 6.30
N ALA A 14 -3.30 3.46 7.26
CA ALA A 14 -3.02 3.63 8.68
C ALA A 14 -1.87 2.72 9.13
N ARG A 15 -1.87 1.48 8.63
CA ARG A 15 -0.85 0.48 8.95
C ARG A 15 -0.71 -0.55 7.82
N TYR A 16 0.54 -0.94 7.55
CA TYR A 16 0.87 -2.11 6.73
C TYR A 16 0.98 -3.36 7.60
N GLU A 17 0.79 -4.51 6.98
CA GLU A 17 0.87 -5.85 7.56
C GLU A 17 1.73 -6.74 6.67
N ILE A 18 2.28 -7.81 7.25
CA ILE A 18 3.00 -8.83 6.50
C ILE A 18 2.04 -9.46 5.49
N GLY A 19 2.48 -9.60 4.24
CA GLY A 19 1.67 -10.06 3.12
C GLY A 19 1.10 -8.94 2.25
N ASP A 20 1.14 -7.68 2.70
CA ASP A 20 0.66 -6.56 1.89
C ASP A 20 1.58 -6.33 0.68
N LEU A 21 0.98 -6.05 -0.48
CA LEU A 21 1.71 -5.70 -1.69
C LEU A 21 1.91 -4.19 -1.76
N VAL A 22 3.16 -3.78 -1.95
CA VAL A 22 3.57 -2.38 -1.94
C VAL A 22 4.49 -2.05 -3.12
N ARG A 23 4.41 -0.82 -3.59
CA ARG A 23 5.25 -0.23 -4.64
C ARG A 23 5.99 0.98 -4.09
N LEU A 24 7.27 1.09 -4.39
CA LEU A 24 8.06 2.29 -4.13
C LEU A 24 7.58 3.43 -5.03
N ARG A 25 7.19 4.56 -4.42
CA ARG A 25 6.83 5.79 -5.15
C ARG A 25 7.99 6.78 -5.27
N MET A 26 9.11 6.48 -4.64
CA MET A 26 10.37 7.23 -4.66
C MET A 26 11.52 6.25 -4.51
N ASP A 27 12.71 6.63 -4.96
CA ASP A 27 13.92 5.86 -4.70
C ASP A 27 14.18 5.75 -3.18
N GLU A 28 14.74 4.62 -2.78
CA GLU A 28 15.32 4.47 -1.45
C GLU A 28 16.50 5.44 -1.30
N THR A 29 16.66 6.02 -0.11
CA THR A 29 17.70 7.01 0.17
C THR A 29 18.57 6.57 1.32
N GLY A 30 19.88 6.75 1.20
CA GLY A 30 20.87 6.43 2.24
C GLY A 30 22.00 5.55 1.71
N ASP A 31 22.99 5.30 2.56
CA ASP A 31 24.09 4.41 2.22
C ASP A 31 23.58 2.97 2.07
N GLY A 32 23.88 2.35 0.93
CA GLY A 32 23.40 0.99 0.62
C GLY A 32 21.96 0.93 0.12
N ALA A 33 21.34 2.06 -0.24
CA ALA A 33 20.03 2.10 -0.88
C ALA A 33 20.05 1.30 -2.20
N MET A 34 19.09 0.38 -2.34
CA MET A 34 18.97 -0.49 -3.51
C MET A 34 17.61 -0.38 -4.20
N GLY A 35 16.57 0.06 -3.48
CA GLY A 35 15.22 0.21 -4.00
C GLY A 35 15.07 1.40 -4.95
N ARG A 36 14.47 1.17 -6.10
CA ARG A 36 14.16 2.20 -7.10
C ARG A 36 12.67 2.51 -7.15
N ILE A 37 12.34 3.72 -7.59
CA ILE A 37 10.96 4.09 -7.90
C ILE A 37 10.35 3.08 -8.87
N GLY A 38 9.20 2.56 -8.48
CA GLY A 38 8.46 1.58 -9.25
C GLY A 38 8.79 0.12 -8.95
N ASP A 39 9.83 -0.15 -8.16
CA ASP A 39 10.02 -1.47 -7.58
C ASP A 39 8.81 -1.81 -6.69
N TRP A 40 8.39 -3.07 -6.73
CA TRP A 40 7.24 -3.52 -5.97
C TRP A 40 7.45 -4.94 -5.49
N GLY A 41 6.74 -5.29 -4.42
CA GLY A 41 6.92 -6.55 -3.74
C GLY A 41 5.99 -6.72 -2.56
N CYS A 42 6.25 -7.77 -1.80
CA CYS A 42 5.48 -8.15 -0.64
C CYS A 42 6.19 -7.71 0.65
N VAL A 43 5.44 -7.15 1.60
CA VAL A 43 5.94 -6.89 2.95
C VAL A 43 6.18 -8.22 3.66
N ILE A 44 7.43 -8.49 4.03
CA ILE A 44 7.85 -9.72 4.73
C ILE A 44 8.21 -9.47 6.20
N GLY A 45 8.43 -8.21 6.57
CA GLY A 45 8.81 -7.81 7.92
C GLY A 45 8.36 -6.39 8.22
N ILE A 46 8.10 -6.13 9.49
CA ILE A 46 7.75 -4.80 9.99
C ILE A 46 8.54 -4.58 11.27
N GLU A 47 9.46 -3.61 11.22
CA GLU A 47 10.24 -3.27 12.40
C GLU A 47 9.36 -2.61 13.46
N ARG A 48 9.51 -3.06 14.71
CA ARG A 48 8.76 -2.53 15.85
C ARG A 48 9.44 -1.25 16.34
N GLY A 49 8.89 -0.09 15.98
CA GLY A 49 9.39 1.21 16.41
C GLY A 49 8.51 2.36 15.91
N VAL A 50 8.86 3.60 16.27
CA VAL A 50 8.06 4.82 15.99
C VAL A 50 7.84 5.05 14.49
N ALA A 51 8.76 4.58 13.64
CA ALA A 51 8.72 4.82 12.20
C ALA A 51 7.98 3.75 11.37
N GLY A 52 7.72 2.56 11.94
CA GLY A 52 7.07 1.45 11.24
C GLY A 52 7.73 1.13 9.89
N LEU A 53 9.03 0.81 9.92
CA LEU A 53 9.80 0.48 8.72
C LEU A 53 9.41 -0.89 8.18
N LEU A 54 9.50 -1.06 6.87
CA LEU A 54 9.04 -2.24 6.15
C LEU A 54 10.21 -2.98 5.53
N ASP A 55 10.24 -4.28 5.72
CA ASP A 55 11.09 -5.17 4.92
C ASP A 55 10.26 -5.72 3.77
N ILE A 56 10.75 -5.55 2.54
CA ILE A 56 10.02 -5.84 1.31
C ILE A 56 10.81 -6.86 0.50
N GLN A 57 10.16 -7.97 0.14
CA GLN A 57 10.69 -8.90 -0.85
C GLN A 57 10.17 -8.52 -2.23
N LEU A 58 11.07 -8.15 -3.14
CA LEU A 58 10.72 -7.71 -4.49
C LEU A 58 10.16 -8.86 -5.34
N ALA A 59 9.17 -8.55 -6.19
CA ALA A 59 8.47 -9.53 -7.01
C ALA A 59 9.32 -10.14 -8.15
N GLY A 60 10.51 -9.57 -8.42
CA GLY A 60 11.52 -10.19 -9.27
C GLY A 60 11.03 -10.56 -10.68
N TYR A 61 10.55 -9.59 -11.46
CA TYR A 61 10.35 -9.84 -12.89
C TYR A 61 11.73 -10.00 -13.57
N SER A 62 11.99 -11.21 -14.09
CA SER A 62 13.16 -11.63 -14.90
C SER A 62 14.38 -12.18 -14.16
N GLU A 63 14.25 -12.56 -12.90
CA GLU A 63 15.29 -13.28 -12.18
C GLU A 63 15.07 -14.80 -12.36
N GLY A 64 16.15 -15.56 -12.64
CA GLY A 64 16.05 -17.00 -12.90
C GLY A 64 15.40 -17.73 -11.73
N LYS A 65 14.84 -18.93 -11.96
CA LYS A 65 14.11 -19.74 -10.95
C LYS A 65 14.88 -19.96 -9.62
N ASN A 66 16.20 -19.77 -9.62
CA ASN A 66 17.09 -19.94 -8.47
C ASN A 66 17.71 -18.62 -7.95
N SER A 67 17.33 -17.48 -8.52
CA SER A 67 17.82 -16.19 -8.06
C SER A 67 17.26 -15.87 -6.68
N ALA A 68 18.13 -15.43 -5.78
CA ALA A 68 17.70 -14.91 -4.49
C ALA A 68 16.86 -13.65 -4.75
N LEU A 69 15.55 -13.72 -4.48
CA LEU A 69 14.68 -12.56 -4.59
C LEU A 69 15.23 -11.44 -3.68
N GLN A 70 15.57 -10.31 -4.30
CA GLN A 70 16.12 -9.15 -3.62
C GLN A 70 15.18 -8.70 -2.50
N ARG A 71 15.77 -8.36 -1.36
CA ARG A 71 15.08 -7.81 -0.20
C ARG A 71 15.53 -6.38 0.03
N LEU A 72 14.58 -5.50 0.25
CA LEU A 72 14.78 -4.15 0.74
C LEU A 72 14.46 -4.15 2.23
N LEU A 73 15.34 -3.59 3.06
CA LEU A 73 15.20 -3.64 4.51
C LEU A 73 15.01 -2.23 5.08
N GLY A 74 14.21 -2.08 6.12
CA GLY A 74 14.07 -0.80 6.80
C GLY A 74 13.41 0.30 5.95
N ILE A 75 12.56 -0.06 4.98
CA ILE A 75 11.97 0.90 4.03
C ILE A 75 10.92 1.78 4.73
N PRO A 76 11.04 3.12 4.67
CA PRO A 76 10.06 4.01 5.27
C PRO A 76 8.68 3.87 4.61
N ARG A 77 7.62 3.65 5.40
CA ARG A 77 6.23 3.60 4.92
C ARG A 77 5.79 4.80 4.07
N LYS A 78 6.46 5.96 4.22
CA LYS A 78 6.17 7.19 3.49
C LYS A 78 6.61 7.17 2.03
N ILE A 79 7.50 6.26 1.63
CA ILE A 79 7.97 6.14 0.24
C ILE A 79 7.32 4.98 -0.50
N VAL A 80 6.33 4.33 0.11
CA VAL A 80 5.57 3.24 -0.50
C VAL A 80 4.09 3.56 -0.62
N VAL A 81 3.44 2.92 -1.59
CA VAL A 81 1.99 2.92 -1.77
C VAL A 81 1.50 1.48 -1.93
N PRO A 82 0.26 1.16 -1.53
CA PRO A 82 -0.30 -0.17 -1.77
C PRO A 82 -0.52 -0.38 -3.27
N CYS A 83 -0.36 -1.62 -3.71
CA CYS A 83 -0.54 -2.01 -5.10
C CYS A 83 -1.23 -3.37 -5.23
N ASP A 84 -1.64 -3.71 -6.46
CA ASP A 84 -2.18 -5.02 -6.78
C ASP A 84 -1.08 -6.06 -7.10
N ALA A 85 -1.48 -7.26 -7.51
CA ALA A 85 -0.58 -8.36 -7.86
C ALA A 85 0.29 -8.10 -9.11
N PHE A 86 0.04 -7.02 -9.84
CA PHE A 86 0.83 -6.59 -11.00
C PHE A 86 1.72 -5.39 -10.68
N GLY A 87 1.75 -4.94 -9.42
CA GLY A 87 2.50 -3.77 -8.99
C GLY A 87 1.84 -2.45 -9.40
N ILE A 88 0.55 -2.44 -9.73
CA ILE A 88 -0.20 -1.22 -10.09
C ILE A 88 -0.75 -0.59 -8.80
N PRO A 89 -0.49 0.71 -8.54
CA PRO A 89 -1.01 1.38 -7.35
C PRO A 89 -2.54 1.31 -7.26
N ILE A 90 -3.06 0.94 -6.09
CA ILE A 90 -4.51 0.91 -5.85
C ILE A 90 -4.99 2.23 -5.23
N PRO A 91 -6.09 2.81 -5.72
CA PRO A 91 -6.68 3.99 -5.11
C PRO A 91 -7.24 3.65 -3.73
N LEU A 92 -6.92 4.46 -2.73
CA LEU A 92 -7.56 4.38 -1.41
C LEU A 92 -8.92 5.07 -1.51
N THR A 93 -10.00 4.32 -1.43
CA THR A 93 -11.36 4.84 -1.60
C THR A 93 -11.68 5.86 -0.50
N GLU A 94 -11.98 7.10 -0.89
CA GLU A 94 -12.40 8.15 0.04
C GLU A 94 -13.78 7.85 0.62
N HIS A 95 -13.96 8.05 1.94
CA HIS A 95 -15.18 7.67 2.65
C HIS A 95 -16.42 8.44 2.16
N ALA A 96 -16.23 9.56 1.45
CA ALA A 96 -17.31 10.34 0.82
C ALA A 96 -18.12 9.51 -0.20
N GLY A 97 -17.52 8.51 -0.84
CA GLY A 97 -18.22 7.61 -1.78
C GLY A 97 -19.20 6.66 -1.10
N LEU A 98 -18.87 6.15 0.09
CA LEU A 98 -19.72 5.20 0.83
C LEU A 98 -21.00 5.87 1.34
N ARG A 99 -20.92 7.09 1.89
CA ARG A 99 -22.13 7.83 2.29
C ARG A 99 -22.99 8.27 1.10
N ALA A 100 -22.40 8.57 -0.05
CA ALA A 100 -23.15 8.92 -1.26
C ALA A 100 -23.90 7.71 -1.85
N ILE A 101 -23.32 6.52 -1.78
CA ILE A 101 -23.98 5.26 -2.17
C ILE A 101 -25.12 4.94 -1.19
N GLU A 102 -24.90 5.04 0.12
CA GLU A 102 -25.96 4.85 1.13
C GLU A 102 -27.10 5.88 1.01
N ALA A 103 -26.79 7.14 0.73
CA ALA A 103 -27.79 8.18 0.52
C ALA A 103 -28.60 7.96 -0.77
N ASN A 104 -27.97 7.47 -1.84
CA ASN A 104 -28.67 7.12 -3.08
C ASN A 104 -29.54 5.86 -2.91
N PHE A 105 -29.06 4.85 -2.18
CA PHE A 105 -29.83 3.65 -1.86
C PHE A 105 -31.07 3.99 -1.01
N SER A 106 -30.91 4.84 0.00
CA SER A 106 -32.01 5.30 0.87
C SER A 106 -33.05 6.15 0.11
N ARG A 107 -32.63 6.93 -0.90
CA ARG A 107 -33.55 7.70 -1.76
C ARG A 107 -34.32 6.83 -2.75
N GLN A 108 -33.74 5.73 -3.22
CA GLN A 108 -34.43 4.80 -4.11
C GLN A 108 -35.47 3.95 -3.35
N VAL A 109 -35.16 3.54 -2.12
CA VAL A 109 -36.09 2.76 -1.28
C VAL A 109 -37.31 3.57 -0.83
N ASN A 110 -37.17 4.89 -0.60
CA ASN A 110 -38.27 5.76 -0.18
C ASN A 110 -39.12 6.34 -1.33
N LYS A 111 -38.80 6.05 -2.60
CA LYS A 111 -39.62 6.44 -3.76
C LYS A 111 -40.59 5.34 -4.23
N GLY A 112 -40.61 4.20 -3.54
CA GLY A 112 -41.44 3.04 -3.86
C GLY A 112 -42.61 2.80 -2.89
N ARG A 113 -43.05 3.79 -2.12
CA ARG A 113 -44.23 3.71 -1.26
C ARG A 113 -45.15 4.89 -1.46
#